data_AF-A0A938J8U8-F1
#
_entry.id   AF-A0A938J8U8-F1
#
_cell.length_a   1.000
_cell.length_b   1.000
_cell.length_c   1.000
_cell.angle_alpha   90.00
_cell.angle_beta   90.00
_cell.angle_gamma   90.00
#
_symmetry.space_group_name_H-M   'P 1'
#
loop_
_entity.id
_entity.type
_entity.pdbx_description
1 polymer ?
#
loop_
_entity_poly.entity_id
_entity_poly.type
_entity_poly.pdbx_seq_one_letter_code
_entity_poly.pdbx_strand_id
1 'polypeptide(L)' 'MDLTIYRSINALAETVNGLYKTELVWAQGPWRTAEELELATLLYVEWFNTRRIHSEIGDRPPAEHEAAHYHHNRTSATVH' A
#
# COMPACT_ATOMS: atom_id res chain seq x y z
N MET A 1 -8.06 -10.64 -20.84
CA MET A 1 -8.03 -10.49 -19.37
C MET A 1 -9.42 -10.87 -18.86
N ASP A 2 -9.51 -11.75 -17.86
CA ASP A 2 -10.79 -12.20 -17.30
C ASP A 2 -11.48 -11.04 -16.55
N LEU A 3 -12.79 -10.87 -16.74
CA LEU A 3 -13.58 -9.80 -16.11
C LEU A 3 -13.52 -9.85 -14.58
N THR A 4 -13.34 -11.03 -14.00
CA THR A 4 -13.19 -11.27 -12.56
C THR A 4 -11.91 -10.66 -12.02
N ILE A 5 -10.79 -10.82 -12.76
CA ILE A 5 -9.50 -10.25 -12.39
C ILE A 5 -9.55 -8.71 -12.46
N TYR A 6 -10.21 -8.16 -13.48
CA TYR A 6 -10.37 -6.72 -13.59
C TYR A 6 -11.16 -6.13 -12.42
N ARG A 7 -12.29 -6.75 -12.06
CA ARG A 7 -13.13 -6.29 -10.94
C ARG A 7 -12.42 -6.36 -9.59
N SER A 8 -11.64 -7.42 -9.34
CA SER A 8 -10.91 -7.55 -8.07
C SER A 8 -9.82 -6.48 -7.94
N ILE A 9 -9.10 -6.18 -9.02
CA ILE A 9 -8.09 -5.10 -9.03
C ILE A 9 -8.76 -3.73 -8.82
N ASN A 10 -9.90 -3.48 -9.48
CA ASN A 10 -10.63 -2.21 -9.30
C ASN A 10 -11.10 -2.04 -7.84
N ALA A 11 -11.71 -3.07 -7.26
CA ALA A 11 -12.18 -3.03 -5.88
C ALA A 11 -11.05 -2.79 -4.88
N LEU A 12 -9.87 -3.40 -5.09
CA LEU A 12 -8.69 -3.16 -4.27
C LEU A 12 -8.21 -1.70 -4.40
N ALA A 13 -8.08 -1.20 -5.63
CA ALA A 13 -7.67 0.18 -5.89
C ALA A 13 -8.65 1.20 -5.26
N GLU A 14 -9.95 0.96 -5.36
CA GLU A 14 -10.99 1.78 -4.74
C GLU A 14 -10.84 1.80 -3.21
N THR A 15 -10.57 0.65 -2.59
CA THR A 15 -10.37 0.53 -1.15
C THR A 15 -9.13 1.31 -0.69
N VAL A 16 -7.99 1.13 -1.37
CA VAL A 16 -6.74 1.84 -1.04
C VAL A 16 -6.91 3.35 -1.21
N ASN A 17 -7.58 3.80 -2.27
CA ASN A 17 -7.86 5.23 -2.50
C ASN A 17 -8.82 5.81 -1.45
N GLY A 18 -9.86 5.07 -1.06
CA GLY A 18 -10.78 5.47 0.00
C GLY A 18 -10.07 5.66 1.34
N LEU A 19 -9.15 4.76 1.66
CA LEU A 19 -8.33 4.82 2.85
C LEU A 19 -7.39 6.03 2.84
N TYR A 20 -6.66 6.23 1.74
CA TYR A 20 -5.80 7.40 1.54
C TYR A 20 -6.56 8.72 1.76
N LYS A 21 -7.76 8.85 1.19
CA LYS A 21 -8.60 10.03 1.39
C LYS A 21 -9.01 10.22 2.85
N THR A 22 -9.36 9.13 3.52
CA THR A 22 -9.81 9.15 4.92
C THR A 22 -8.69 9.49 5.88
N GLU A 23 -7.56 8.80 5.78
CA GLU A 23 -6.45 8.89 6.74
C GLU A 23 -5.53 10.09 6.49
N LEU A 24 -5.40 10.55 5.25
CA LEU A 24 -4.56 11.70 4.89
C LEU A 24 -5.40 12.92 4.53
N VAL A 25 -6.16 12.84 3.44
CA VAL A 25 -6.75 14.04 2.81
C VAL A 25 -7.73 14.74 3.75
N TRP A 26 -8.62 13.97 4.39
CA TRP A 26 -9.65 14.51 5.27
C TRP A 26 -9.18 14.67 6.72
N ALA A 27 -8.40 13.73 7.25
CA ALA A 27 -7.98 13.78 8.65
C ALA A 27 -6.87 14.82 8.93
N GLN A 28 -6.02 15.12 7.95
CA GLN A 28 -4.86 16.01 8.13
C GLN A 28 -5.00 17.34 7.36
N GLY A 29 -6.03 17.47 6.51
CA GLY A 29 -6.36 18.72 5.82
C GLY A 29 -6.98 19.78 6.74
N PRO A 30 -7.30 20.98 6.22
CA PRO A 30 -7.24 21.37 4.80
C PRO A 30 -5.82 21.72 4.31
N TRP A 31 -5.53 21.35 3.07
CA TRP A 31 -4.26 21.63 2.39
C TRP A 31 -4.32 22.96 1.66
N ARG A 32 -3.27 23.79 1.77
CA ARG A 32 -3.26 25.13 1.17
C ARG A 32 -2.77 25.12 -0.27
N THR A 33 -1.85 24.20 -0.59
CA THR A 33 -1.27 24.03 -1.92
C THR A 33 -1.23 22.56 -2.33
N ALA A 34 -1.08 22.32 -3.63
CA ALA A 34 -0.84 20.98 -4.15
C ALA A 34 0.50 20.41 -3.65
N GLU A 35 1.55 21.23 -3.57
CA GLU A 35 2.87 20.81 -3.07
C GLU A 35 2.84 20.31 -1.62
N GLU A 36 2.05 20.94 -0.74
CA GLU A 36 1.86 20.46 0.63
C GLU A 36 1.23 19.06 0.65
N LEU A 37 0.19 18.86 -0.17
CA LEU A 37 -0.49 17.56 -0.29
C LEU A 37 0.44 16.50 -0.91
N GLU A 38 1.23 16.85 -1.92
CA GLU A 38 2.21 15.94 -2.54
C GLU A 38 3.27 15.48 -1.55
N LEU A 39 3.85 16.40 -0.76
CA LEU A 39 4.80 16.04 0.28
C LEU A 39 4.14 15.12 1.34
N ALA A 40 2.94 15.46 1.79
CA ALA A 40 2.20 14.64 2.73
C ALA A 40 1.85 13.26 2.16
N THR A 41 1.60 13.17 0.85
CA THR A 41 1.38 11.90 0.14
C THR A 41 2.63 11.04 0.15
N LEU A 42 3.81 11.62 -0.11
CA LEU A 42 5.08 10.89 -0.06
C LEU A 42 5.34 10.31 1.33
N LEU A 43 5.08 11.11 2.38
CA LEU A 43 5.21 10.67 3.78
C LEU A 43 4.18 9.60 4.13
N TYR A 44 2.94 9.74 3.68
CA TYR A 44 1.90 8.74 3.88
C TYR A 44 2.26 7.42 3.21
N VAL A 45 2.77 7.43 1.98
CA VAL A 45 3.21 6.22 1.27
C VAL A 45 4.39 5.56 1.96
N GLU A 46 5.37 6.34 2.45
CA GLU A 46 6.46 5.79 3.25
C GLU A 46 5.92 5.09 4.49
N TRP A 47 5.13 5.80 5.32
CA TRP A 47 4.53 5.23 6.52
C TRP A 47 3.68 3.99 6.23
N PHE A 48 2.85 4.03 5.18
CA PHE A 48 1.97 2.92 4.81
C PHE A 48 2.76 1.65 4.49
N ASN A 49 3.90 1.78 3.81
CA ASN A 49 4.68 0.61 3.40
C ASN A 49 5.65 0.14 4.48
N THR A 50 6.26 1.06 5.23
CA THR A 50 7.39 0.74 6.13
C THR A 50 7.01 0.66 7.60
N ARG A 51 5.85 1.20 8.00
CA ARG A 51 5.47 1.32 9.43
C ARG A 51 4.06 0.85 9.75
N ARG A 52 3.12 0.90 8.80
CA ARG A 52 1.73 0.51 9.04
C ARG A 52 1.65 -0.98 9.29
N ILE A 53 1.13 -1.37 10.44
CA ILE A 53 0.93 -2.76 10.81
C ILE A 53 -0.38 -3.27 10.21
N HIS A 54 -0.32 -4.44 9.58
CA HIS A 54 -1.49 -5.06 8.96
C HIS A 54 -1.64 -6.51 9.43
N SER A 55 -2.76 -6.78 10.08
CA SER A 55 -3.04 -8.07 10.72
C SER A 55 -3.12 -9.24 9.73
N GLU A 56 -3.69 -9.02 8.55
CA GLU A 56 -3.80 -10.05 7.50
C GLU A 56 -2.43 -10.57 7.01
N ILE A 57 -1.37 -9.77 7.15
CA ILE A 57 -0.01 -10.16 6.74
C ILE A 57 0.89 -10.58 7.92
N GLY A 58 0.29 -10.81 9.09
CA GLY A 58 0.98 -11.27 10.30
C GLY A 58 1.54 -10.13 11.15
N ASP A 59 0.77 -9.04 11.30
CA ASP A 59 1.09 -7.90 12.17
C ASP A 59 2.48 -7.29 11.89
N ARG A 60 2.81 -7.15 10.61
CA ARG A 60 4.06 -6.54 10.14
C ARG A 60 3.81 -5.49 9.05
N PRO A 61 4.80 -4.61 8.76
CA PRO A 61 4.72 -3.69 7.64
C PRO A 61 4.62 -4.41 6.27
N PRO A 62 3.89 -3.84 5.30
CA PRO A 62 3.82 -4.38 3.94
C PRO A 62 5.18 -4.64 3.30
N ALA A 63 6.14 -3.72 3.46
CA ALA A 63 7.48 -3.88 2.89
C ALA A 63 8.22 -5.10 3.46
N GLU A 64 8.05 -5.41 4.74
CA GLU A 64 8.66 -6.61 5.34
C GLU A 64 8.00 -7.90 4.82
N HIS A 65 6.69 -7.87 4.62
CA HIS A 65 5.97 -8.99 4.03
C HIS A 65 6.41 -9.25 2.59
N GLU A 66 6.46 -8.19 1.77
CA GLU A 66 6.87 -8.26 0.38
C GLU A 66 8.34 -8.72 0.25
N ALA A 67 9.26 -8.20 1.07
CA ALA A 67 10.64 -8.66 1.11
C ALA A 67 10.74 -10.17 1.39
N ALA A 68 10.02 -10.67 2.40
CA ALA A 68 10.00 -12.10 2.72
C ALA A 68 9.47 -12.95 1.53
N HIS A 69 8.44 -12.49 0.84
CA HIS A 69 7.91 -13.12 -0.36
C HIS A 69 8.94 -13.18 -1.51
N TYR A 70 9.62 -12.08 -1.81
CA TYR A 70 10.66 -12.09 -2.85
C TYR A 70 11.84 -12.98 -2.49
N HIS A 71 12.26 -13.00 -1.23
CA HIS A 71 13.31 -13.91 -0.76
C HIS A 71 12.91 -15.38 -0.98
N HIS A 72 11.69 -15.77 -0.61
CA HIS A 72 11.18 -17.11 -0.81
C HIS A 72 11.11 -17.51 -2.30
N ASN A 73 10.59 -16.63 -3.15
CA ASN A 73 10.47 -16.90 -4.58
C ASN A 73 11.84 -16.99 -5.26
N ARG A 74 12.81 -16.16 -4.86
CA ARG A 74 14.18 -16.20 -5.39
C ARG A 74 14.94 -17.46 -4.97
N THR A 75 14.74 -17.94 -3.74
CA THR A 75 15.32 -19.22 -3.30
C THR A 75 14.72 -20.39 -4.08
N SER A 76 13.41 -20.40 -4.30
CA SER A 76 12.72 -21.46 -5.07
C SER A 76 13.13 -21.49 -6.55
N ALA A 77 13.44 -20.33 -7.13
CA ALA A 77 13.95 -20.22 -8.51
C ALA A 77 15.43 -20.62 -8.67
N THR A 78 16.20 -20.68 -7.57
CA THR A 78 17.64 -21.03 -7.61
C THR A 78 17.90 -22.52 -7.31
N VAL A 79 16.87 -23.27 -6.87
CA VAL A 79 16.96 -24.70 -6.52
C VAL A 79 16.47 -25.62 -7.66
N HIS A 80 16.19 -25.07 -8.84
CA HIS A 80 15.88 -25.79 -10.09
C HIS A 80 16.95 -25.51 -11.14
#